data_AF-A0A6G0JU02-F1
#
_entry.id   AF-A0A6G0JU02-F1
#
_cell.length_a   1.000
_cell.length_b   1.000
_cell.length_c   1.000
_cell.angle_alpha   90.00
_cell.angle_beta   90.00
_cell.angle_gamma   90.00
#
_symmetry.space_group_name_H-M   'P 1'
#
loop_
_entity.id
_entity.type
_entity.pdbx_description
1 polymer ?
#
loop_
_entity_poly.entity_id
_entity_poly.type
_entity_poly.pdbx_seq_one_letter_code
_entity_poly.pdbx_strand_id
1 'polypeptide(L)' 'MTKQITDDLAQALWETLLLHSTKGRLRYGDITAIACEFGLTTKAVTRVWKKG' A
#
# COMPACT_ATOMS: atom_id res chain seq x y z
N MET A 1 -11.29 -6.12 -13.76
CA MET A 1 -10.25 -5.19 -14.27
C MET A 1 -9.09 -5.19 -13.29
N THR A 2 -7.94 -5.74 -13.69
CA THR A 2 -6.72 -5.72 -12.87
C THR A 2 -6.00 -4.41 -13.17
N LYS A 3 -6.08 -3.43 -12.28
CA LYS A 3 -5.29 -2.19 -12.37
C LYS A 3 -3.80 -2.58 -12.37
N GLN A 4 -3.08 -2.31 -13.45
CA GLN A 4 -1.62 -2.41 -13.43
C GLN A 4 -1.10 -1.32 -12.49
N ILE A 5 -0.28 -1.72 -11.52
CA ILE A 5 0.46 -0.79 -10.67
C ILE A 5 1.62 -0.30 -11.52
N THR A 6 1.56 0.95 -11.98
CA THR A 6 2.70 1.63 -12.63
C THR A 6 3.77 1.93 -11.58
N ASP A 7 5.03 2.12 -12.00
CA ASP A 7 6.12 2.41 -11.06
C ASP A 7 5.84 3.69 -10.24
N ASP A 8 5.23 4.71 -10.84
CA ASP A 8 4.79 5.92 -10.12
C ASP A 8 3.72 5.62 -9.05
N LEU A 9 2.77 4.73 -9.35
CA LEU A 9 1.73 4.31 -8.39
C LEU A 9 2.34 3.47 -7.26
N ALA A 10 3.33 2.62 -7.59
CA ALA A 10 4.05 1.82 -6.59
C ALA A 10 4.84 2.73 -5.64
N GLN A 11 5.51 3.75 -6.17
CA GLN A 11 6.27 4.72 -5.39
C GLN A 11 5.34 5.52 -4.46
N ALA A 12 4.26 6.09 -5.00
CA ALA A 12 3.28 6.83 -4.19
C ALA A 12 2.66 5.94 -3.10
N LEU A 13 2.30 4.70 -3.43
CA LEU A 13 1.78 3.74 -2.46
C LEU A 13 2.80 3.42 -1.37
N TRP A 14 4.08 3.26 -1.72
CA TRP A 14 5.15 2.99 -0.77
C TRP A 14 5.37 4.15 0.19
N GLU A 15 5.38 5.39 -0.31
CA GLU A 15 5.50 6.60 0.52
C GLU A 15 4.32 6.77 1.47
N THR A 16 3.09 6.53 0.99
CA THR A 16 1.90 6.55 1.86
C THR A 16 1.99 5.47 2.95
N LEU A 17 2.43 4.26 2.61
CA LEU A 17 2.63 3.20 3.60
C LEU A 17 3.67 3.63 4.65
N LEU A 18 4.80 4.21 4.24
CA LEU A 18 5.81 4.69 5.16
C LEU A 18 5.28 5.77 6.11
N LEU A 19 4.45 6.70 5.62
CA LEU A 19 3.85 7.75 6.44
C LEU A 19 2.92 7.18 7.52
N HIS A 20 2.15 6.15 7.18
CA HIS A 20 1.23 5.47 8.10
C HIS A 20 1.91 4.41 8.98
N SER A 21 3.16 4.06 8.67
CA SER A 21 3.93 3.09 9.44
C SER A 21 4.46 3.72 10.73
N THR A 22 4.10 3.12 11.87
CA THR A 22 4.65 3.53 13.17
C THR A 22 5.71 2.51 13.59
N LYS A 23 6.97 2.94 13.70
CA LYS A 23 8.12 2.07 14.06
C LYS A 23 8.28 0.87 13.12
N GLY A 24 8.06 1.06 11.82
CA GLY A 24 8.16 -0.02 10.83
C GLY A 24 7.00 -1.03 10.91
N ARG A 25 5.91 -0.70 11.61
CA ARG A 25 4.69 -1.51 11.67
C ARG A 25 3.51 -0.75 11.10
N LEU A 26 2.81 -1.39 10.17
CA LEU A 26 1.50 -0.97 9.70
C LEU A 26 0.42 -1.84 10.34
N ARG A 27 -0.65 -1.22 10.83
CA ARG A 27 -1.82 -1.98 11.29
C ARG A 27 -2.63 -2.44 10.08
N TYR A 28 -3.33 -3.56 10.23
CA TYR A 28 -4.19 -4.08 9.17
C TYR A 28 -5.30 -3.08 8.76
N GLY A 29 -5.79 -2.28 9.71
CA GLY A 29 -6.74 -1.20 9.44
C GLY A 29 -6.18 -0.15 8.48
N ASP A 30 -4.92 0.25 8.68
CA ASP A 30 -4.24 1.23 7.83
C ASP A 30 -4.04 0.68 6.40
N ILE A 31 -3.62 -0.59 6.28
CA ILE A 31 -3.52 -1.27 4.98
C ILE A 31 -4.87 -1.29 4.25
N THR A 32 -5.97 -1.49 4.99
CA THR A 32 -7.32 -1.53 4.41
C THR A 32 -7.77 -0.14 3.93
N ALA A 33 -7.50 0.89 4.72
CA ALA A 33 -7.79 2.28 4.35
C ALA A 33 -7.00 2.69 3.09
N ILE A 34 -5.69 2.45 3.08
CA ILE A 34 -4.80 2.77 1.95
C ILE A 34 -5.19 1.96 0.70
N ALA A 35 -5.56 0.69 0.85
CA ALA A 35 -6.05 -0.11 -0.27
C ALA A 35 -7.33 0.49 -0.88
N CYS A 36 -8.25 0.96 -0.05
CA CYS A 36 -9.47 1.62 -0.52
C CYS A 36 -9.16 2.93 -1.26
N GLU A 37 -8.27 3.76 -0.70
CA GLU A 37 -7.87 5.06 -1.28
C GLU A 37 -7.21 4.90 -2.65
N PHE A 38 -6.33 3.92 -2.80
CA PHE A 38 -5.64 3.65 -4.07
C PHE A 38 -6.50 2.82 -5.05
N GLY A 39 -7.68 2.37 -4.64
CA GLY A 39 -8.53 1.45 -5.41
C GLY A 39 -7.84 0.12 -5.70
N LEU A 40 -7.05 -0.36 -4.74
CA LEU A 40 -6.29 -1.60 -4.78
C LEU A 40 -6.87 -2.63 -3.83
N THR A 41 -6.45 -3.89 -4.00
CA THR A 41 -6.75 -4.93 -3.01
C THR A 41 -5.77 -4.85 -1.86
N THR A 42 -6.23 -5.16 -0.64
CA THR A 42 -5.37 -5.28 0.55
C THR A 42 -4.20 -6.25 0.34
N LYS A 43 -4.41 -7.31 -0.46
CA LYS A 43 -3.36 -8.25 -0.88
C LYS A 43 -2.27 -7.59 -1.71
N ALA A 44 -2.63 -6.70 -2.65
CA ALA A 44 -1.66 -5.97 -3.47
C ALA A 44 -0.83 -5.02 -2.61
N VAL A 45 -1.48 -4.23 -1.74
CA VAL A 45 -0.80 -3.32 -0.80
C VAL A 45 0.13 -4.08 0.14
N THR A 46 -0.32 -5.21 0.70
CA THR A 46 0.52 -6.05 1.56
C THR A 46 1.74 -6.61 0.83
N ARG A 47 1.57 -6.98 -0.45
CA ARG A 47 2.69 -7.48 -1.28
C ARG A 47 3.71 -6.39 -1.55
N VAL A 48 3.26 -5.16 -1.79
CA VAL A 48 4.13 -3.98 -1.92
C VAL A 48 4.87 -3.76 -0.59
N TRP A 49 4.15 -3.70 0.54
CA TRP A 49 4.73 -3.56 1.88
C TRP A 49 5.81 -4.60 2.22
N LYS A 50 5.63 -5.85 1.78
CA LYS A 50 6.60 -6.94 2.01
C LYS A 50 7.81 -6.92 1.07
N LYS A 51 7.76 -6.17 -0.03
CA LYS A 51 8.78 -6.16 -1.08
C LYS A 51 9.80 -5.05 -0.93
N GLY A 52 9.42 -3.90 -0.37
CA GLY A 52 10.37 -2.87 0.04
C GLY A 52 10.90 -3.13 1.43
#